data_AF-A0A3D5R3G4-F1
#
_entry.id   AF-A0A3D5R3G4-F1
#
_cell.length_a   1.000
_cell.length_b   1.000
_cell.length_c   1.000
_cell.angle_alpha   90.00
_cell.angle_beta   90.00
_cell.angle_gamma   90.00
#
_symmetry.space_group_name_H-M   'P 1'
#
loop_
_entity.id
_entity.type
_entity.pdbx_description
1 polymer ?
#
loop_
_entity_poly.entity_id
_entity_poly.type
_entity_poly.pdbx_seq_one_letter_code
_entity_poly.pdbx_strand_id
1 'polypeptide(L)'
;MKKHLCCAGILVFAVCLLWVAGRAESQPRTAECQSCHSDRALVSGFAASVHGNNSCTSCHTGIENIASHSSGEKKSNPVRCSNCHREIASSYQTDVHAVTQNMACADCHQKIHTITKSGKPKKISIQEKCVRCHNAEDYALAGHGRAVMSGNADSASCSDCHGLHGMAAVRG
;
A
#
# COMPACT_ATOMS: atom_id res chain seq x y z
N MET A 1 42.22 70.51 14.56
CA MET A 1 41.22 70.36 15.63
C MET A 1 39.86 70.07 15.02
N LYS A 2 39.20 69.00 15.48
CA LYS A 2 37.82 68.52 15.22
C LYS A 2 37.70 67.21 14.43
N LYS A 3 37.81 66.14 15.23
CA LYS A 3 36.94 64.95 15.33
C LYS A 3 36.90 63.97 14.16
N HIS A 4 37.55 62.84 14.42
CA HIS A 4 37.35 61.52 13.83
C HIS A 4 35.87 61.14 13.75
N LEU A 5 35.44 60.62 12.59
CA LEU A 5 34.27 59.77 12.50
C LEU A 5 34.70 58.48 11.79
N CYS A 6 34.98 57.49 12.62
CA CYS A 6 35.19 56.10 12.26
C CYS A 6 33.87 55.39 12.55
N CYS A 7 33.24 54.79 11.55
CA CYS A 7 32.30 53.69 11.78
C CYS A 7 32.40 52.75 10.59
N ALA A 8 33.05 51.63 10.87
CA ALA A 8 33.34 50.54 9.97
C ALA A 8 32.05 49.86 9.49
N GLY A 9 32.10 49.41 8.23
CA GLY A 9 31.15 48.45 7.72
C GLY A 9 31.26 47.13 8.46
N ILE A 10 30.11 46.56 8.80
CA ILE A 10 29.98 45.16 9.18
C ILE A 10 28.72 44.62 8.47
N LEU A 11 28.99 43.99 7.32
CA LEU A 11 28.11 43.02 6.66
C LEU A 11 27.89 41.85 7.62
N VAL A 12 26.69 41.71 8.20
CA VAL A 12 26.30 40.51 8.94
C VAL A 12 25.09 39.87 8.28
N PHE A 13 25.44 38.90 7.43
CA PHE A 13 24.83 37.58 7.31
C PHE A 13 23.30 37.50 7.36
N ALA A 14 22.71 37.53 6.15
CA ALA A 14 21.50 36.80 5.85
C ALA A 14 21.76 35.30 6.09
N VAL A 15 21.37 34.80 7.26
CA VAL A 15 21.31 33.36 7.52
C VAL A 15 20.17 32.81 6.68
N CYS A 16 20.53 32.29 5.50
CA CYS A 16 19.69 31.45 4.68
C CYS A 16 19.07 30.36 5.57
N LEU A 17 17.76 30.45 5.75
CA LEU A 17 16.88 29.33 6.09
C LEU A 17 16.98 28.29 4.97
N LEU A 18 18.06 27.51 4.96
CA LEU A 18 18.12 26.24 4.27
C LEU A 18 17.30 25.26 5.09
N TRP A 19 15.99 25.32 4.90
CA TRP A 19 15.14 24.15 5.07
C TRP A 19 15.65 23.10 4.08
N VAL A 20 16.61 22.29 4.52
CA VAL A 20 16.88 21.00 3.89
C VAL A 20 15.60 20.20 4.12
N ALA A 21 14.70 20.24 3.13
CA ALA A 21 13.68 19.24 2.99
C ALA A 21 14.42 17.90 2.98
N GLY A 22 14.32 17.16 4.09
CA GLY A 22 14.95 15.85 4.22
C GLY A 22 14.52 15.01 3.03
N ARG A 23 15.47 14.73 2.13
CA ARG A 23 15.28 13.67 1.15
C ARG A 23 15.05 12.41 1.98
N ALA A 24 13.93 11.74 1.73
CA ALA A 24 13.72 10.39 2.25
C ALA A 24 14.90 9.53 1.76
N GLU A 25 15.87 9.30 2.62
CA GLU A 25 17.00 8.41 2.36
C GLU A 25 16.40 7.03 2.12
N SER A 26 16.47 6.53 0.88
CA SER A 26 16.07 5.16 0.57
C SER A 26 16.88 4.23 1.47
N GLN A 27 16.20 3.42 2.28
CA GLN A 27 16.83 2.46 3.18
C GLN A 27 17.95 1.70 2.43
N PRO A 28 19.17 1.55 2.99
CA PRO A 28 20.32 0.97 2.28
C PRO A 28 20.01 -0.38 1.61
N ARG A 29 19.19 -1.22 2.29
CA ARG A 29 18.76 -2.53 1.79
C ARG A 29 17.81 -2.46 0.59
N THR A 30 17.05 -1.39 0.43
CA THR A 30 16.14 -1.20 -0.72
C THR A 30 16.94 -0.97 -2.00
N ALA A 31 18.02 -0.19 -1.95
CA ALA A 31 18.87 0.09 -3.10
C ALA A 31 19.57 -1.18 -3.62
N GLU A 32 20.02 -2.07 -2.72
CA GLU A 32 20.64 -3.36 -3.09
C GLU A 32 19.67 -4.26 -3.85
N CYS A 33 18.44 -4.43 -3.36
CA CYS A 33 17.42 -5.24 -4.04
C CYS A 33 17.10 -4.69 -5.43
N GLN A 34 16.98 -3.37 -5.54
CA GLN A 34 16.59 -2.67 -6.78
C GLN A 34 17.71 -2.61 -7.83
N SER A 35 18.95 -2.96 -7.48
CA SER A 35 20.04 -3.09 -8.45
C SER A 35 19.78 -4.19 -9.49
N CYS A 36 19.07 -5.26 -9.08
CA CYS A 36 18.60 -6.32 -9.98
C CYS A 36 17.08 -6.25 -10.21
N HIS A 37 16.29 -5.89 -9.19
CA HIS A 37 14.83 -5.72 -9.30
C HIS A 37 14.47 -4.29 -9.71
N SER A 38 14.85 -3.93 -10.93
CA SER A 38 14.80 -2.55 -11.45
C SER A 38 13.51 -2.19 -12.18
N ASP A 39 12.53 -3.11 -12.25
CA ASP A 39 11.23 -2.83 -12.87
C ASP A 39 10.58 -1.58 -12.28
N ARG A 40 9.91 -0.79 -13.13
CA ARG A 40 9.24 0.44 -12.70
C ARG A 40 8.31 0.21 -11.50
N ALA A 41 7.62 -0.93 -11.46
CA ALA A 41 6.73 -1.29 -10.36
C ALA A 41 7.47 -1.47 -9.01
N LEU A 42 8.71 -1.97 -9.04
CA LEU A 42 9.55 -2.25 -7.86
C LEU A 42 10.37 -1.03 -7.41
N VAL A 43 10.57 -0.05 -8.30
CA VAL A 43 11.33 1.16 -8.01
C VAL A 43 10.38 2.35 -7.74
N SER A 44 9.94 3.04 -8.78
CA SER A 44 9.11 4.25 -8.62
C SER A 44 7.66 3.93 -8.25
N GLY A 45 7.13 2.80 -8.71
CA GLY A 45 5.80 2.32 -8.33
C GLY A 45 5.73 1.98 -6.84
N PHE A 46 6.74 1.29 -6.33
CA PHE A 46 6.86 0.94 -4.91
C PHE A 46 6.99 2.18 -4.04
N ALA A 47 7.89 3.11 -4.40
CA ALA A 47 8.05 4.37 -3.69
C ALA A 47 6.73 5.18 -3.59
N ALA A 48 5.87 5.10 -4.60
CA ALA A 48 4.57 5.77 -4.62
C ALA A 48 3.42 4.97 -3.96
N SER A 49 3.66 3.71 -3.57
CA SER A 49 2.64 2.85 -2.96
C SER A 49 2.40 3.22 -1.49
N VAL A 50 1.30 2.71 -0.92
CA VAL A 50 1.06 2.81 0.54
C VAL A 50 2.12 2.11 1.39
N HIS A 51 2.96 1.26 0.78
CA HIS A 51 4.06 0.56 1.42
C HIS A 51 5.42 1.18 1.09
N GLY A 52 5.49 2.29 0.36
CA GLY A 52 6.75 2.85 -0.17
C GLY A 52 7.77 3.30 0.89
N ASN A 53 7.32 3.48 2.13
CA ASN A 53 8.18 3.78 3.26
C ASN A 53 8.82 2.54 3.90
N ASN A 54 8.47 1.33 3.46
CA ASN A 54 9.04 0.08 3.95
C ASN A 54 10.26 -0.34 3.12
N SER A 55 11.11 -1.21 3.68
CA SER A 55 12.16 -1.87 2.90
C SER A 55 11.62 -3.12 2.19
N CYS A 56 12.27 -3.55 1.11
CA CYS A 56 11.90 -4.79 0.41
C CYS A 56 11.87 -5.99 1.36
N THR A 57 12.85 -6.06 2.27
CA THR A 57 13.01 -7.15 3.24
C THR A 57 12.02 -7.11 4.40
N SER A 58 11.23 -6.03 4.54
CA SER A 58 10.11 -5.97 5.49
C SER A 58 9.00 -6.95 5.12
N CYS A 59 8.85 -7.26 3.82
CA CYS A 59 7.92 -8.26 3.31
C CYS A 59 8.65 -9.51 2.82
N HIS A 60 9.72 -9.34 2.04
CA HIS A 60 10.53 -10.43 1.47
C HIS A 60 11.66 -10.83 2.43
N THR A 61 11.30 -11.59 3.45
CA THR A 61 12.24 -12.05 4.49
C THR A 61 13.01 -13.30 4.07
N GLY A 62 14.03 -13.69 4.85
CA GLY A 62 14.77 -14.94 4.65
C GLY A 62 15.81 -14.91 3.53
N ILE A 63 16.16 -13.71 3.05
CA ILE A 63 17.29 -13.49 2.13
C ILE A 63 18.50 -13.09 2.98
N GLU A 64 19.35 -14.07 3.29
CA GLU A 64 20.57 -13.87 4.08
C GLU A 64 21.80 -13.66 3.18
N ASN A 65 21.77 -14.23 1.97
CA ASN A 65 22.85 -14.16 0.99
C ASN A 65 22.29 -13.81 -0.40
N ILE A 66 22.78 -12.72 -1.00
CA ILE A 66 22.33 -12.26 -2.32
C ILE A 66 22.78 -13.18 -3.46
N ALA A 67 23.94 -13.84 -3.35
CA ALA A 67 24.42 -14.77 -4.37
C ALA A 67 23.54 -16.03 -4.45
N SER A 68 23.15 -16.61 -3.30
CA SER A 68 22.19 -17.73 -3.28
C SER A 68 20.79 -17.29 -3.72
N HIS A 69 20.42 -16.02 -3.50
CA HIS A 69 19.14 -15.50 -4.00
C HIS A 69 19.15 -15.32 -5.52
N SER A 70 20.19 -14.71 -6.07
CA SER A 70 20.31 -14.42 -7.50
C SER A 70 20.50 -15.69 -8.35
N SER A 71 21.11 -16.75 -7.78
CA SER A 71 21.19 -18.07 -8.42
C SER A 71 19.88 -18.86 -8.38
N GLY A 72 18.91 -18.42 -7.57
CA GLY A 72 17.64 -19.11 -7.33
C GLY A 72 17.70 -20.24 -6.30
N GLU A 73 18.87 -20.52 -5.72
CA GLU A 73 19.06 -21.49 -4.64
C GLU A 73 18.20 -21.15 -3.41
N LYS A 74 18.09 -19.86 -3.07
CA LYS A 74 17.29 -19.36 -1.95
C LYS A 74 16.27 -18.30 -2.40
N LYS A 75 14.99 -18.68 -2.37
CA LYS A 75 13.89 -17.72 -2.54
C LYS A 75 13.58 -17.02 -1.21
N SER A 76 13.00 -15.82 -1.31
CA SER A 76 12.40 -15.15 -0.15
C SER A 76 11.34 -16.05 0.48
N ASN A 77 11.16 -15.94 1.79
CA ASN A 77 10.02 -16.53 2.45
C ASN A 77 8.70 -15.97 1.90
N PRO A 78 7.59 -16.71 2.00
CA PRO A 78 6.27 -16.19 1.69
C PRO A 78 5.97 -14.91 2.47
N VAL A 79 5.42 -13.90 1.80
CA VAL A 79 5.04 -12.63 2.42
C VAL A 79 3.92 -12.86 3.42
N ARG A 80 4.09 -12.39 4.66
CA ARG A 80 3.09 -12.54 5.74
C ARG A 80 2.49 -11.19 6.12
N CYS A 81 1.35 -10.85 5.52
CA CYS A 81 0.63 -9.60 5.79
C CYS A 81 0.27 -9.44 7.28
N SER A 82 0.00 -10.55 7.96
CA SER A 82 -0.34 -10.63 9.39
C SER A 82 0.76 -10.13 10.33
N ASN A 83 2.01 -10.01 9.87
CA ASN A 83 3.09 -9.45 10.68
C ASN A 83 2.88 -7.96 11.01
N CYS A 84 2.08 -7.25 10.21
CA CYS A 84 1.71 -5.86 10.46
C CYS A 84 0.19 -5.67 10.55
N HIS A 85 -0.59 -6.31 9.66
CA HIS A 85 -2.06 -6.22 9.62
C HIS A 85 -2.71 -7.27 10.52
N ARG A 86 -2.32 -7.31 11.79
CA ARG A 86 -2.70 -8.37 12.76
C ARG A 86 -4.21 -8.50 12.96
N GLU A 87 -4.89 -7.38 13.21
CA GLU A 87 -6.32 -7.36 13.52
C GLU A 87 -7.15 -7.89 12.35
N ILE A 88 -6.90 -7.36 11.15
CA ILE A 88 -7.57 -7.81 9.93
C ILE A 88 -7.24 -9.28 9.64
N ALA A 89 -5.99 -9.70 9.80
CA ALA A 89 -5.61 -11.09 9.60
C ALA A 89 -6.28 -12.04 10.61
N SER A 90 -6.57 -11.57 11.84
CA SER A 90 -7.31 -12.35 12.83
C SER A 90 -8.75 -12.58 12.39
N SER A 91 -9.45 -11.54 11.94
CA SER A 91 -10.83 -11.67 11.44
C SER A 91 -10.89 -12.54 10.17
N TYR A 92 -9.91 -12.38 9.28
CA TYR A 92 -9.90 -13.05 7.99
C TYR A 92 -9.74 -14.57 8.08
N GLN A 93 -9.22 -15.10 9.19
CA GLN A 93 -9.12 -16.55 9.41
C GLN A 93 -10.48 -17.26 9.36
N THR A 94 -11.57 -16.53 9.61
CA THR A 94 -12.94 -17.06 9.59
C THR A 94 -13.72 -16.64 8.34
N ASP A 95 -13.11 -15.88 7.43
CA ASP A 95 -13.75 -15.42 6.20
C ASP A 95 -14.01 -16.60 5.26
N VAL A 96 -15.20 -16.62 4.66
CA VAL A 96 -15.60 -17.70 3.74
C VAL A 96 -14.63 -17.87 2.58
N HIS A 97 -14.05 -16.78 2.04
CA HIS A 97 -13.06 -16.87 0.97
C HIS A 97 -11.73 -17.46 1.46
N ALA A 98 -11.34 -17.20 2.71
CA ALA A 98 -10.14 -17.82 3.29
C ALA A 98 -10.37 -19.32 3.53
N VAL A 99 -11.48 -19.68 4.19
CA VAL A 99 -11.73 -21.05 4.64
C VAL A 99 -12.12 -21.99 3.51
N THR A 100 -12.95 -21.53 2.56
CA THR A 100 -13.52 -22.42 1.52
C THR A 100 -12.75 -22.38 0.21
N GLN A 101 -12.02 -21.29 -0.06
CA GLN A 101 -11.32 -21.08 -1.33
C GLN A 101 -9.81 -20.90 -1.16
N ASN A 102 -9.30 -20.92 0.08
CA ASN A 102 -7.89 -20.70 0.38
C ASN A 102 -7.35 -19.39 -0.21
N MET A 103 -8.19 -18.35 -0.30
CA MET A 103 -7.77 -17.05 -0.83
C MET A 103 -6.85 -16.34 0.17
N ALA A 104 -5.82 -15.71 -0.38
CA ALA A 104 -4.88 -14.87 0.32
C ALA A 104 -5.27 -13.38 0.20
N CYS A 105 -4.70 -12.55 1.06
CA CYS A 105 -4.94 -11.11 1.06
C CYS A 105 -4.70 -10.46 -0.33
N ALA A 106 -3.69 -10.96 -1.06
CA ALA A 106 -3.28 -10.45 -2.35
C ALA A 106 -4.25 -10.79 -3.50
N ASP A 107 -5.15 -11.75 -3.33
CA ASP A 107 -6.16 -12.09 -4.34
C ASP A 107 -7.21 -10.98 -4.47
N CYS A 108 -7.51 -10.32 -3.34
CA CYS A 108 -8.34 -9.13 -3.28
C CYS A 108 -7.51 -7.84 -3.44
N HIS A 109 -6.37 -7.76 -2.74
CA HIS A 109 -5.43 -6.62 -2.73
C HIS A 109 -4.25 -6.87 -3.68
N GLN A 110 -4.54 -6.81 -4.97
CA GLN A 110 -3.54 -7.06 -6.01
C GLN A 110 -2.55 -5.91 -6.18
N LYS A 111 -1.47 -6.17 -6.93
CA LYS A 111 -0.43 -5.19 -7.28
C LYS A 111 0.17 -4.51 -6.05
N ILE A 112 0.58 -5.31 -5.05
CA ILE A 112 1.08 -4.82 -3.74
C ILE A 112 2.22 -3.80 -3.88
N HIS A 113 3.10 -3.98 -4.86
CA HIS A 113 4.19 -3.03 -5.12
C HIS A 113 3.74 -1.68 -5.67
N THR A 114 2.49 -1.54 -6.13
CA THR A 114 1.96 -0.27 -6.65
C THR A 114 0.61 0.06 -6.05
N ILE A 115 0.23 -0.59 -4.94
CA ILE A 115 -1.08 -0.42 -4.36
C ILE A 115 -1.17 0.95 -3.69
N THR A 116 -2.17 1.73 -4.07
CA THR A 116 -2.43 3.06 -3.54
C THR A 116 -3.78 3.10 -2.82
N LYS A 117 -3.98 4.11 -1.99
CA LYS A 117 -5.33 4.40 -1.48
C LYS A 117 -6.21 4.79 -2.65
N SER A 118 -7.37 4.14 -2.78
CA SER A 118 -8.36 4.51 -3.80
C SER A 118 -8.82 5.95 -3.58
N GLY A 119 -8.88 6.73 -4.66
CA GLY A 119 -9.52 8.05 -4.68
C GLY A 119 -11.05 7.97 -4.81
N LYS A 120 -11.60 6.79 -5.09
CA LYS A 120 -13.05 6.57 -5.20
C LYS A 120 -13.67 6.42 -3.81
N PRO A 121 -14.99 6.71 -3.65
CA PRO A 121 -15.74 6.34 -2.46
C PRO A 121 -15.50 4.89 -2.04
N LYS A 122 -15.53 4.63 -0.72
CA LYS A 122 -15.24 3.31 -0.14
C LYS A 122 -16.13 2.22 -0.74
N LYS A 123 -17.44 2.44 -0.81
CA LYS A 123 -18.41 1.46 -1.34
C LYS A 123 -18.14 1.10 -2.79
N ILE A 124 -17.84 2.09 -3.64
CA ILE A 124 -17.44 1.87 -5.04
C ILE A 124 -16.15 1.04 -5.11
N SER A 125 -15.14 1.41 -4.32
CA SER A 125 -13.85 0.70 -4.28
C SER A 125 -13.97 -0.75 -3.81
N ILE A 126 -14.93 -1.05 -2.93
CA ILE A 126 -15.22 -2.42 -2.48
C ILE A 126 -15.94 -3.18 -3.59
N GLN A 127 -16.99 -2.60 -4.16
CA GLN A 127 -17.80 -3.24 -5.20
C GLN A 127 -16.96 -3.65 -6.41
N GLU A 128 -16.06 -2.78 -6.88
CA GLU A 128 -15.13 -3.07 -7.98
C GLU A 128 -14.21 -4.28 -7.70
N LYS A 129 -13.97 -4.64 -6.44
CA LYS A 129 -13.20 -5.84 -6.09
C LYS A 129 -14.06 -7.09 -6.14
N CYS A 130 -15.29 -7.02 -5.63
CA CYS A 130 -16.23 -8.14 -5.60
C CYS A 130 -16.59 -8.61 -7.01
N VAL A 131 -16.88 -7.65 -7.92
CA VAL A 131 -17.35 -7.95 -9.27
C VAL A 131 -16.26 -8.46 -10.23
N ARG A 132 -15.03 -8.64 -9.75
CA ARG A 132 -13.99 -9.33 -10.55
C ARG A 132 -14.23 -10.83 -10.65
N CYS A 133 -14.94 -11.40 -9.68
CA CYS A 133 -15.25 -12.83 -9.63
C CYS A 133 -16.75 -13.07 -9.48
N HIS A 134 -17.46 -12.24 -8.70
CA HIS A 134 -18.91 -12.31 -8.62
C HIS A 134 -19.54 -11.60 -9.81
N ASN A 135 -20.57 -12.20 -10.37
CA ASN A 135 -21.24 -11.62 -11.52
C ASN A 135 -21.84 -10.24 -11.16
N ALA A 136 -21.51 -9.22 -11.97
CA ALA A 136 -22.02 -7.87 -11.82
C ALA A 136 -23.52 -7.77 -12.09
N GLU A 137 -24.07 -8.61 -12.95
CA GLU A 137 -25.49 -8.68 -13.27
C GLU A 137 -26.34 -9.09 -12.06
N ASP A 138 -25.84 -9.96 -11.16
CA ASP A 138 -26.60 -10.45 -10.01
C ASP A 138 -26.77 -9.41 -8.88
N TYR A 139 -25.82 -8.46 -8.73
CA TYR A 139 -25.85 -7.43 -7.67
C TYR A 139 -25.69 -5.99 -8.18
N ALA A 140 -24.76 -5.75 -9.11
CA ALA A 140 -24.52 -4.41 -9.67
C ALA A 140 -25.69 -3.93 -10.55
N LEU A 141 -26.49 -4.83 -11.13
CA LEU A 141 -27.70 -4.45 -11.85
C LEU A 141 -28.98 -4.46 -10.99
N ALA A 142 -28.99 -5.12 -9.83
CA ALA A 142 -30.14 -5.34 -8.95
C ALA A 142 -30.61 -4.09 -8.15
N GLY A 143 -30.24 -2.88 -8.59
CA GLY A 143 -30.62 -1.61 -7.94
C GLY A 143 -29.57 -1.11 -6.96
N HIS A 144 -29.25 -1.87 -5.91
CA HIS A 144 -28.29 -1.45 -4.87
C HIS A 144 -26.91 -1.14 -5.45
N GLY A 145 -26.31 -2.11 -6.15
CA GLY A 145 -24.99 -1.91 -6.72
C GLY A 145 -24.97 -0.87 -7.83
N ARG A 146 -26.06 -0.68 -8.60
CA ARG A 146 -26.15 0.38 -9.61
C ARG A 146 -26.13 1.75 -8.94
N ALA A 147 -26.94 1.93 -7.91
CA ALA A 147 -27.01 3.17 -7.16
C ALA A 147 -25.66 3.51 -6.51
N VAL A 148 -24.95 2.52 -5.94
CA VAL A 148 -23.57 2.72 -5.43
C VAL A 148 -22.64 3.19 -6.55
N MET A 149 -22.65 2.53 -7.72
CA MET A 149 -21.80 2.91 -8.84
C MET A 149 -22.17 4.28 -9.45
N SER A 150 -23.42 4.72 -9.29
CA SER A 150 -23.88 6.07 -9.64
C SER A 150 -23.57 7.12 -8.57
N GLY A 151 -22.89 6.76 -7.49
CA GLY A 151 -22.45 7.69 -6.43
C GLY A 151 -23.42 7.86 -5.27
N ASN A 152 -24.53 7.12 -5.22
CA ASN A 152 -25.42 7.12 -4.06
C ASN A 152 -24.77 6.36 -2.89
N ALA A 153 -24.25 7.10 -1.91
CA ALA A 153 -23.59 6.55 -0.73
C ALA A 153 -24.56 5.86 0.25
N ASP A 154 -25.84 6.21 0.20
CA ASP A 154 -26.87 5.65 1.09
C ASP A 154 -27.32 4.26 0.63
N SER A 155 -27.09 3.92 -0.64
CA SER A 155 -27.36 2.58 -1.15
C SER A 155 -26.45 1.54 -0.52
N ALA A 156 -26.98 0.33 -0.29
CA ALA A 156 -26.20 -0.78 0.22
C ALA A 156 -25.16 -1.28 -0.79
N SER A 157 -23.98 -1.61 -0.29
CA SER A 157 -22.89 -2.29 -0.98
C SER A 157 -22.77 -3.73 -0.48
N CYS A 158 -22.04 -4.58 -1.20
CA CYS A 158 -21.88 -5.98 -0.84
C CYS A 158 -21.45 -6.15 0.63
N SER A 159 -20.53 -5.29 1.10
CA SER A 159 -20.00 -5.35 2.46
C SER A 159 -20.99 -4.95 3.55
N ASP A 160 -22.07 -4.23 3.21
CA ASP A 160 -23.06 -3.81 4.21
C ASP A 160 -23.90 -5.01 4.70
N CYS A 161 -24.05 -6.05 3.86
CA CYS A 161 -24.76 -7.28 4.21
C CYS A 161 -23.81 -8.46 4.48
N HIS A 162 -22.75 -8.63 3.66
CA HIS A 162 -21.83 -9.76 3.79
C HIS A 162 -20.69 -9.52 4.79
N GLY A 163 -20.38 -8.27 5.11
CA GLY A 163 -19.20 -7.88 5.88
C GLY A 163 -17.95 -7.67 5.02
N LEU A 164 -16.80 -7.48 5.67
CA LEU A 164 -15.50 -7.31 5.02
C LEU A 164 -14.39 -7.92 5.89
N HIS A 165 -13.53 -8.75 5.28
CA HIS A 165 -12.40 -9.44 5.95
C HIS A 165 -12.79 -10.33 7.14
N GLY A 166 -14.01 -10.87 7.11
CA GLY A 166 -14.63 -11.70 8.14
C GLY A 166 -16.03 -12.11 7.69
N MET A 167 -16.21 -12.28 6.38
CA MET A 167 -17.49 -12.56 5.77
C MET A 167 -17.93 -13.98 6.10
N ALA A 168 -19.12 -14.14 6.67
CA ALA A 168 -19.71 -15.45 6.88
C ALA A 168 -20.30 -15.98 5.56
N ALA A 169 -20.33 -17.31 5.41
CA ALA A 169 -21.15 -17.93 4.38
C ALA A 169 -22.61 -17.51 4.62
N VAL A 170 -23.26 -16.96 3.59
CA VAL A 170 -24.70 -16.68 3.67
C VAL A 170 -25.40 -18.03 3.71
N ARG A 171 -26.07 -18.31 4.84
CA ARG A 171 -26.95 -19.47 4.94
C ARG A 171 -28.09 -19.26 3.95
N GLY A 172 -28.21 -20.19 3.00
CA GLY A 172 -29.41 -20.32 2.18
C GLY A 172 -30.63 -20.67 3.02
#